data_AF-A3MX00-F1
#
_entry.id   AF-A3MX00-F1
#
_cell.length_a   1.000
_cell.length_b   1.000
_cell.length_c   1.000
_cell.angle_alpha   90.00
_cell.angle_beta   90.00
_cell.angle_gamma   90.00
#
_symmetry.space_group_name_H-M   'P 1'
#
loop_
_entity.id
_entity.type
_entity.pdbx_description
1 polymer ?
#
loop_
_entity_poly.entity_id
_entity_poly.type
_entity_poly.pdbx_seq_one_letter_code
_entity_poly.pdbx_strand_id
1 'polypeptide(L)'
;MCDLYWQLYDRGIPVLSGPSTYAKLLGCPTTCDCDVVIHVNDLERVGAGDCVWVIDDPSFVHRYVWIRGLPHIDIHEIGKIRGGNLDVVNCIMDKLRSATRAR
;
A
#
# COMPACT_ATOMS: atom_id res chain seq x y z
N MET A 1 12.82 -4.97 -7.24
CA MET A 1 13.06 -3.68 -6.55
C MET A 1 11.96 -2.73 -7.01
N CYS A 2 11.46 -1.82 -6.17
CA CYS A 2 10.35 -0.95 -6.54
C CYS A 2 10.83 0.40 -7.06
N ASP A 3 10.92 0.56 -8.38
CA ASP A 3 11.44 1.79 -8.98
C ASP A 3 10.53 2.99 -8.73
N LEU A 4 9.21 2.80 -8.76
CA LEU A 4 8.23 3.85 -8.48
C LEU A 4 8.39 4.43 -7.08
N TYR A 5 8.64 3.59 -6.07
CA TYR A 5 8.89 4.04 -4.71
C TYR A 5 10.08 5.01 -4.64
N TRP A 6 11.22 4.61 -5.21
CA TRP A 6 12.44 5.43 -5.19
C TRP A 6 12.28 6.72 -5.98
N GLN A 7 11.63 6.67 -7.14
CA GLN A 7 11.32 7.86 -7.93
C GLN A 7 10.50 8.89 -7.14
N LEU A 8 9.52 8.44 -6.35
CA LEU A 8 8.69 9.33 -5.53
C LEU A 8 9.46 9.86 -4.31
N TYR A 9 10.25 9.00 -3.67
CA TYR A 9 11.12 9.37 -2.56
C TYR A 9 12.12 10.46 -2.97
N ASP A 10 12.80 10.29 -4.11
CA ASP A 10 13.80 11.24 -4.63
C ASP A 10 13.16 12.59 -5.03
N ARG A 11 11.86 12.60 -5.33
CA ARG A 11 11.06 13.81 -5.59
C ARG A 11 10.56 14.49 -4.30
N GLY A 12 10.91 13.97 -3.13
CA GLY A 12 10.46 14.46 -1.84
C GLY A 12 8.97 14.22 -1.57
N ILE A 13 8.37 13.21 -2.21
CA ILE A 13 6.97 12.83 -1.98
C ILE A 13 6.94 11.79 -0.86
N PRO A 14 6.23 12.04 0.26
CA PRO A 14 6.05 11.05 1.31
C PRO A 14 5.38 9.79 0.75
N VAL A 15 6.07 8.65 0.82
CA VAL A 15 5.65 7.42 0.14
C VAL A 15 6.00 6.18 0.96
N LEU A 16 5.11 5.18 0.93
CA LEU A 16 5.36 3.82 1.40
C LEU A 16 5.11 2.82 0.27
N SER A 17 5.66 1.62 0.38
CA SER A 17 5.24 0.49 -0.45
C SER A 17 3.82 0.05 -0.09
N GLY A 18 3.04 -0.31 -1.10
CA GLY A 18 1.61 -0.59 -1.01
C GLY A 18 1.24 -2.02 -0.63
N PRO A 19 -0.05 -2.38 -0.77
CA PRO A 19 -0.60 -3.65 -0.35
C PRO A 19 -0.16 -4.86 -1.19
N SER A 20 0.47 -4.68 -2.36
CA SER A 20 0.86 -5.80 -3.26
C SER A 20 1.68 -6.88 -2.55
N THR A 21 2.61 -6.50 -1.67
CA THR A 21 3.40 -7.44 -0.88
C THR A 21 2.51 -8.29 0.03
N TYR A 22 1.54 -7.68 0.72
CA TYR A 22 0.58 -8.40 1.55
C TYR A 22 -0.34 -9.29 0.71
N ALA A 23 -0.79 -8.79 -0.45
CA ALA A 23 -1.64 -9.54 -1.36
C ALA A 23 -0.96 -10.84 -1.80
N LYS A 24 0.32 -10.76 -2.22
CA LYS A 24 1.14 -11.91 -2.61
C LYS A 24 1.30 -12.92 -1.46
N LEU A 25 1.52 -12.43 -0.24
CA LEU A 25 1.67 -13.29 0.95
C LEU A 25 0.35 -14.00 1.34
N LEU A 26 -0.80 -13.34 1.15
CA LEU A 26 -2.11 -13.85 1.54
C LEU A 26 -2.86 -14.59 0.41
N GLY A 27 -2.25 -14.68 -0.79
CA GLY A 27 -2.87 -15.29 -1.96
C GLY A 27 -4.04 -14.47 -2.52
N CYS A 28 -4.01 -13.16 -2.35
CA CYS A 28 -5.00 -12.24 -2.90
C CYS A 28 -4.62 -11.81 -4.33
N PRO A 29 -5.61 -11.53 -5.19
CA PRO A 29 -5.33 -11.10 -6.56
C PRO A 29 -4.59 -9.77 -6.54
N THR A 30 -3.49 -9.67 -7.26
CA THR A 30 -2.80 -8.40 -7.52
C THR A 30 -2.10 -8.47 -8.88
N THR A 31 -2.19 -7.37 -9.63
CA THR A 31 -1.50 -7.18 -10.92
C THR A 31 -0.23 -6.33 -10.76
N CYS A 32 -0.06 -5.70 -9.60
CA CYS A 32 1.07 -4.83 -9.31
C CYS A 32 2.22 -5.66 -8.75
N ASP A 33 3.36 -5.63 -9.44
CA ASP A 33 4.59 -6.19 -8.89
C ASP A 33 5.20 -5.32 -7.79
N CYS A 34 5.03 -4.01 -7.95
CA CYS A 34 5.13 -3.02 -6.91
C CYS A 34 3.96 -2.05 -7.01
N ASP A 35 3.44 -1.64 -5.86
CA ASP A 35 2.55 -0.51 -5.70
C ASP A 35 3.04 0.40 -4.55
N VAL A 36 2.49 1.61 -4.49
CA VAL A 36 2.87 2.63 -3.52
C VAL A 36 1.65 3.23 -2.86
N VAL A 37 1.82 3.73 -1.62
CA VAL A 37 0.85 4.56 -0.92
C VAL A 37 1.42 5.96 -0.78
N ILE A 38 0.64 6.95 -1.18
CA ILE A 38 0.94 8.38 -1.04
C ILE A 38 -0.21 9.10 -0.31
N HIS A 39 0.04 10.33 0.14
CA HIS A 39 -1.05 11.17 0.62
C HIS A 39 -1.96 11.62 -0.53
N VAL A 40 -3.27 11.79 -0.28
CA VAL A 40 -4.24 12.19 -1.32
C VAL A 40 -3.87 13.51 -2.02
N ASN A 41 -3.29 14.46 -1.29
CA ASN A 41 -2.84 15.75 -1.85
C ASN A 41 -1.67 15.62 -2.84
N ASP A 42 -0.95 14.50 -2.86
CA ASP A 42 0.13 14.26 -3.80
C ASP A 42 -0.34 13.56 -5.09
N LEU A 43 -1.62 13.16 -5.17
CA LEU A 43 -2.16 12.41 -6.30
C LEU A 43 -1.99 13.14 -7.63
N GLU A 44 -2.23 14.46 -7.69
CA GLU A 44 -2.05 15.25 -8.91
C GLU A 44 -0.58 15.30 -9.35
N ARG A 45 0.37 15.25 -8.41
CA ARG A 45 1.81 15.29 -8.69
C ARG A 45 2.35 13.94 -9.15
N VAL A 46 1.74 12.84 -8.71
CA VAL A 46 2.16 11.47 -9.01
C VAL A 46 1.45 10.92 -10.25
N GLY A 47 0.18 11.26 -10.42
CA GLY A 47 -0.72 10.66 -11.40
C GLY A 47 -1.47 9.47 -10.81
N ALA A 48 -2.73 9.32 -11.22
CA ALA A 48 -3.52 8.14 -10.89
C ALA A 48 -3.04 6.93 -11.70
N GLY A 49 -3.08 5.75 -11.07
CA GLY A 49 -2.77 4.49 -11.73
C GLY A 49 -3.14 3.30 -10.84
N ASP A 50 -3.23 2.10 -11.42
CA ASP A 50 -3.70 0.90 -10.74
C ASP A 50 -2.81 0.49 -9.55
N CYS A 51 -1.55 0.93 -9.54
CA CYS A 51 -0.54 0.65 -8.51
C CYS A 51 -0.22 1.86 -7.63
N VAL A 52 -1.05 2.91 -7.66
CA VAL A 52 -0.94 4.08 -6.79
C VAL A 52 -2.16 4.12 -5.87
N TRP A 53 -1.91 3.98 -4.58
CA TRP A 53 -2.89 4.05 -3.53
C TRP A 53 -2.78 5.39 -2.81
N VAL A 54 -3.91 5.93 -2.36
CA VAL A 54 -3.95 7.17 -1.61
C VAL A 54 -4.47 6.93 -0.20
N ILE A 55 -3.93 7.69 0.75
CA ILE A 55 -4.40 7.76 2.14
C ILE A 55 -4.59 9.22 2.54
N ASP A 56 -5.59 9.49 3.38
CA ASP A 56 -5.94 10.85 3.85
C ASP A 56 -5.22 11.23 5.16
N ASP A 57 -4.54 10.28 5.80
CA ASP A 57 -3.77 10.54 7.02
C ASP A 57 -2.31 10.83 6.66
N PRO A 58 -1.81 12.08 6.81
CA PRO A 58 -0.44 12.43 6.46
C PRO A 58 0.61 11.76 7.37
N SER A 59 0.22 11.28 8.55
CA SER A 59 1.14 10.61 9.48
C SER A 59 1.47 9.17 9.08
N PHE A 60 0.85 8.64 8.01
CA PHE A 60 1.04 7.26 7.56
C PHE A 60 2.51 6.90 7.33
N VAL A 61 3.32 7.83 6.82
CA VAL A 61 4.76 7.64 6.56
C VAL A 61 5.59 7.39 7.82
N HIS A 62 5.04 7.61 9.01
CA HIS A 62 5.67 7.29 10.29
C HIS A 62 5.19 5.95 10.87
N ARG A 63 4.16 5.34 10.27
CA ARG A 63 3.54 4.08 10.71
C ARG A 63 3.73 3.01 9.63
N TYR A 64 4.98 2.61 9.46
CA TYR A 64 5.38 1.63 8.46
C TYR A 64 6.03 0.41 9.11
N VAL A 65 6.06 -0.68 8.36
CA VAL A 65 6.82 -1.88 8.72
C VAL A 65 7.88 -2.16 7.66
N TRP A 66 9.04 -2.65 8.10
CA TRP A 66 10.11 -3.04 7.18
C TRP A 66 9.85 -4.44 6.63
N ILE A 67 9.69 -4.55 5.31
CA ILE A 67 9.62 -5.84 4.61
C ILE A 67 10.64 -5.83 3.48
N ARG A 68 11.57 -6.81 3.49
CA ARG A 68 12.62 -6.97 2.48
C ARG A 68 13.41 -5.68 2.18
N GLY A 69 13.66 -4.86 3.21
CA GLY A 69 14.44 -3.63 3.09
C GLY A 69 13.69 -2.42 2.53
N LEU A 70 12.37 -2.48 2.37
CA LEU A 70 11.53 -1.32 2.00
C LEU A 70 10.47 -1.05 3.08
N PRO A 71 10.13 0.23 3.35
CA PRO A 71 9.07 0.58 4.27
C PRO A 71 7.71 0.39 3.59
N HIS A 72 6.87 -0.46 4.18
CA HIS A 72 5.54 -0.79 3.71
C HIS A 72 4.48 -0.18 4.62
N ILE A 73 3.32 0.14 4.04
CA ILE A 73 2.15 0.52 4.83
C ILE A 73 1.86 -0.53 5.89
N ASP A 74 1.62 -0.11 7.14
CA ASP A 74 1.23 -1.03 8.20
C ASP A 74 -0.10 -1.74 7.86
N ILE A 75 -0.20 -3.00 8.27
CA ILE A 75 -1.36 -3.84 7.95
C ILE A 75 -2.68 -3.29 8.51
N HIS A 76 -2.62 -2.56 9.63
CA HIS A 76 -3.77 -1.89 10.25
C HIS A 76 -4.22 -0.65 9.47
N GLU A 77 -3.35 -0.10 8.61
CA GLU A 77 -3.63 1.07 7.78
C GLU A 77 -4.20 0.68 6.41
N ILE A 78 -4.09 -0.58 5.98
CA ILE A 78 -4.59 -1.07 4.69
C ILE A 78 -6.08 -0.76 4.49
N GLY A 79 -6.91 -0.84 5.54
CA GLY A 79 -8.35 -0.51 5.43
C GLY A 79 -8.65 0.97 5.12
N LYS A 80 -7.66 1.86 5.26
CA LYS A 80 -7.80 3.31 5.08
C LYS A 80 -7.40 3.78 3.68
N ILE A 81 -6.66 2.98 2.92
CA ILE A 81 -6.23 3.37 1.58
C ILE A 81 -7.38 3.31 0.57
N ARG A 82 -7.29 4.13 -0.47
CA ARG A 82 -8.26 4.24 -1.58
C ARG A 82 -7.50 4.31 -2.92
N GLY A 83 -8.24 4.22 -4.02
CA GLY A 83 -7.65 4.10 -5.36
C GLY A 83 -7.28 2.65 -5.69
N GLY A 84 -6.50 2.45 -6.75
CA GLY A 84 -6.10 1.13 -7.22
C GLY A 84 -7.26 0.15 -7.43
N ASN A 85 -6.96 -1.15 -7.34
CA ASN A 85 -7.97 -2.20 -7.39
C ASN A 85 -8.42 -2.61 -5.97
N LEU A 86 -9.55 -2.06 -5.51
CA LEU A 86 -10.11 -2.31 -4.17
C LEU A 86 -10.33 -3.79 -3.83
N ASP A 87 -10.46 -4.69 -4.81
CA ASP A 87 -10.58 -6.14 -4.57
C ASP A 87 -9.35 -6.70 -3.83
N VAL A 88 -8.17 -6.12 -4.07
CA VAL A 88 -6.92 -6.47 -3.38
C VAL A 88 -7.07 -6.20 -1.89
N VAL A 89 -7.52 -4.98 -1.53
CA VAL A 89 -7.69 -4.53 -0.15
C VAL A 89 -8.77 -5.34 0.56
N ASN A 90 -9.91 -5.54 -0.10
CA ASN A 90 -11.01 -6.32 0.45
C ASN A 90 -10.57 -7.76 0.76
N CYS A 91 -9.88 -8.40 -0.19
CA CYS A 91 -9.34 -9.74 0.02
C CYS A 91 -8.35 -9.80 1.20
N ILE A 92 -7.41 -8.85 1.29
CA ILE A 92 -6.45 -8.80 2.40
C ILE A 92 -7.19 -8.69 3.73
N MET A 93 -8.13 -7.75 3.84
CA MET A 93 -8.89 -7.53 5.08
C MET A 93 -9.71 -8.76 5.48
N ASP A 94 -10.30 -9.48 4.52
CA ASP A 94 -11.06 -10.70 4.79
C ASP A 94 -10.17 -11.87 5.24
N LYS A 95 -8.99 -12.02 4.64
CA LYS A 95 -7.98 -12.99 5.07
C LYS A 95 -7.50 -12.73 6.51
N LEU A 96 -7.31 -11.46 6.88
CA LEU A 96 -6.91 -11.10 8.24
C LEU A 96 -8.02 -11.35 9.26
N ARG A 97 -9.26 -10.99 8.93
CA ARG A 97 -10.43 -11.25 9.79
C ARG A 97 -10.66 -12.74 10.01
N SER A 98 -10.56 -13.56 8.96
CA SER A 98 -10.73 -15.00 9.05
C SER A 98 -9.62 -15.67 9.86
N ALA A 99 -8.37 -15.26 9.69
CA ALA A 99 -7.25 -15.75 10.50
C ALA A 99 -7.43 -15.44 12.00
N THR A 100 -8.04 -14.30 12.34
CA THR A 100 -8.31 -13.91 13.73
C THR A 100 -9.44 -14.74 14.35
N ARG A 101 -10.41 -15.22 13.55
CA ARG A 101 -11.54 -16.04 14.02
C ARG A 101 -11.20 -17.52 14.19
N ALA A 102 -10.14 -17.99 13.54
CA ALA A 102 -9.70 -19.40 13.60
C ALA A 102 -8.79 -19.69 14.81
N ARG A 103 -8.62 -18.72 15.71
CA ARG A 103 -7.73 -18.77 16.87
C ARG A 103 -8.53 -18.55 18.14
#